data_AF-A0A419I6G8-F1
#
_entry.id   AF-A0A419I6G8-F1
#
_cell.length_a   1.000
_cell.length_b   1.000
_cell.length_c   1.000
_cell.angle_alpha   90.00
_cell.angle_beta   90.00
_cell.angle_gamma   90.00
#
_symmetry.space_group_name_H-M   'P 1'
#
loop_
_entity.id
_entity.type
_entity.pdbx_description
1 polymer ?
#
loop_
_entity_poly.entity_id
_entity_poly.type
_entity_poly.pdbx_seq_one_letter_code
_entity_poly.pdbx_strand_id
1 'polypeptide(L)'
;MTEPPHPDETSRYRPRWGWLALFGLQALMLPWNSEARIGAPVGLAVTLVLVFMPWRPRWPWPHLRRWLRPISFYLCALFAGGIVVALFVEPPDAGEVADAVSVTLIAAVLVLGSLMWWRPWRRPVRLRAGPMAEVRAVFDRDTTQWDHGQAIPRLLCLTTYPRRGRRRYLTLPDCPPELALELRRSGRLRHDEPDARGRVVVRIGAGTTAGLCTADPVGLPSRGNSLRSLGRRARLALPGMILAPVIAAGGSFAAFWFGGGSAWPILIPAFVFGGVAVAWCANTRSDSHAVRGQLTPRWAAVVDGHVWPAAPVHGWLVLEPGYSARLLVPRCPTEIAAELLTHRRVWVFGTPEADTIAVGLPGRDVYARAYVTPARRPVYEPEPLSEWDELPEEPFSEADDEDQRQPDSCTPPGIGAAGS
;
A
#
# COMPACT_ATOMS: atom_id res chain seq x y z
N MET A 1 -18.47 -6.96 28.57
CA MET A 1 -17.60 -5.82 28.21
C MET A 1 -17.29 -5.91 26.73
N THR A 2 -17.96 -5.09 25.93
CA THR A 2 -17.71 -4.95 24.49
C THR A 2 -16.51 -4.02 24.29
N GLU A 3 -15.50 -4.53 23.61
CA GLU A 3 -14.30 -3.79 23.24
C GLU A 3 -14.70 -2.50 22.48
N PRO A 4 -14.23 -1.32 22.90
CA PRO A 4 -14.61 -0.07 22.23
C PRO A 4 -14.10 -0.08 20.77
N PRO A 5 -14.92 0.36 19.80
CA PRO A 5 -14.52 0.36 18.40
C PRO A 5 -13.23 1.17 18.20
N HIS A 6 -12.29 0.57 17.47
CA HIS A 6 -10.95 1.13 17.25
C HIS A 6 -11.07 2.54 16.62
N PRO A 7 -10.51 3.60 17.23
CA PRO A 7 -10.71 5.00 16.79
C PRO A 7 -10.10 5.37 15.43
N ASP A 8 -9.57 4.39 14.68
CA ASP A 8 -8.85 4.60 13.41
C ASP A 8 -9.71 4.33 12.16
N GLU A 9 -10.92 3.77 12.29
CA GLU A 9 -11.74 3.42 11.11
C GLU A 9 -12.58 4.57 10.55
N THR A 10 -12.99 5.55 11.36
CA THR A 10 -13.87 6.64 10.91
C THR A 10 -13.11 7.89 10.43
N SER A 11 -11.84 8.06 10.80
CA SER A 11 -11.10 9.32 10.61
C SER A 11 -10.48 9.53 9.22
N ARG A 12 -10.57 8.55 8.30
CA ARG A 12 -9.85 8.60 7.00
C ARG A 12 -10.71 8.82 5.77
N TYR A 13 -11.99 9.13 5.94
CA TYR A 13 -12.86 9.50 4.82
C TYR A 13 -13.01 11.03 4.74
N ARG A 14 -12.28 11.67 3.84
CA ARG A 14 -12.53 13.07 3.45
C ARG A 14 -13.30 13.09 2.13
N PRO A 15 -14.60 13.43 2.13
CA PRO A 15 -15.34 13.63 0.89
C PRO A 15 -14.63 14.69 0.03
N ARG A 16 -14.52 14.41 -1.26
CA ARG A 16 -13.76 15.26 -2.19
C ARG A 16 -14.66 16.35 -2.74
N TRP A 17 -15.03 17.30 -1.87
CA TRP A 17 -15.94 18.40 -2.19
C TRP A 17 -15.52 19.23 -3.41
N GLY A 18 -14.23 19.26 -3.76
CA GLY A 18 -13.74 19.92 -4.98
C GLY A 18 -14.39 19.41 -6.27
N TRP A 19 -14.76 18.13 -6.36
CA TRP A 19 -15.48 17.59 -7.53
C TRP A 19 -16.92 18.07 -7.60
N LEU A 20 -17.59 18.19 -6.45
CA LEU A 20 -18.94 18.75 -6.38
C LEU A 20 -18.92 20.25 -6.72
N ALA A 21 -17.90 20.98 -6.25
CA ALA A 21 -17.71 22.39 -6.57
C ALA A 21 -17.43 22.60 -8.08
N LEU A 22 -16.61 21.75 -8.69
CA LEU A 22 -16.37 21.75 -10.14
C LEU A 22 -17.66 21.49 -10.92
N PHE A 23 -18.44 20.48 -10.52
CA PHE A 23 -19.74 20.21 -11.14
C PHE A 23 -20.71 21.38 -10.97
N GLY A 24 -20.79 21.99 -9.78
CA GLY A 24 -21.64 23.15 -9.53
C GLY A 24 -21.26 24.38 -10.36
N LEU A 25 -19.97 24.68 -10.46
CA LEU A 25 -19.45 25.76 -11.31
C LEU A 25 -19.77 25.50 -12.79
N GLN A 26 -19.65 24.24 -13.21
CA GLN A 26 -19.93 23.81 -14.57
C GLN A 26 -21.43 23.85 -14.91
N ALA A 27 -22.30 23.47 -13.96
CA ALA A 27 -23.74 23.56 -14.08
C ALA A 27 -24.24 25.01 -14.19
N LEU A 28 -23.53 25.96 -13.57
CA LEU A 28 -23.84 27.40 -13.68
C LEU A 28 -23.49 28.01 -15.04
N MET A 29 -22.58 27.39 -15.80
CA MET A 29 -22.12 27.87 -17.11
C MET A 29 -22.90 27.27 -18.28
N LEU A 30 -23.80 26.33 -18.00
CA LEU A 30 -24.60 25.63 -19.00
C LEU A 30 -25.88 26.42 -19.34
N PRO A 31 -26.18 26.70 -20.62
CA PRO A 31 -27.49 27.17 -21.01
C PRO A 31 -28.54 26.11 -20.67
N TRP A 32 -29.63 26.50 -20.00
CA TRP A 32 -30.64 25.57 -19.47
C TRP A 32 -31.60 25.07 -20.56
N ASN A 33 -31.06 24.33 -21.53
CA ASN A 33 -31.80 23.71 -22.63
C ASN A 33 -32.29 22.29 -22.25
N SER A 34 -33.04 21.66 -23.16
CA SER A 34 -33.60 20.32 -22.97
C SER A 34 -32.53 19.25 -22.69
N GLU A 35 -31.34 19.41 -23.26
CA GLU A 35 -30.19 18.53 -23.04
C GLU A 35 -29.62 18.68 -21.63
N ALA A 36 -29.49 19.91 -21.12
CA ALA A 36 -29.04 20.18 -19.76
C ALA A 36 -29.99 19.58 -18.71
N ARG A 37 -31.30 19.54 -18.97
CA ARG A 37 -32.28 18.93 -18.05
C ARG A 37 -32.06 17.43 -17.84
N ILE A 38 -31.51 16.73 -18.83
CA ILE A 38 -31.23 15.29 -18.76
C ILE A 38 -29.77 15.05 -18.35
N GLY A 39 -28.85 15.84 -18.90
CA GLY A 39 -27.41 15.73 -18.65
C GLY A 39 -26.99 16.14 -17.23
N ALA A 40 -27.62 17.17 -16.64
CA ALA A 40 -27.28 17.62 -15.29
C ALA A 40 -27.57 16.58 -14.20
N PRO A 41 -28.74 15.90 -14.15
CA PRO A 41 -28.97 14.84 -13.16
C PRO A 41 -28.00 13.66 -13.33
N VAL A 42 -27.69 13.26 -14.57
CA VAL A 42 -26.75 12.17 -14.85
C VAL A 42 -25.32 12.57 -14.46
N GLY A 43 -24.88 13.77 -14.83
CA GLY A 43 -23.58 14.32 -14.44
C GLY A 43 -23.44 14.47 -12.92
N LEU A 44 -24.50 14.92 -12.25
CA LEU A 44 -24.57 15.00 -10.79
C LEU A 44 -24.44 13.61 -10.17
N ALA A 45 -25.19 12.62 -10.67
CA ALA A 45 -25.12 11.24 -10.16
C ALA A 45 -23.71 10.65 -10.30
N VAL A 46 -23.05 10.82 -11.45
CA VAL A 46 -21.66 10.40 -11.66
C VAL A 46 -20.70 11.15 -10.73
N THR A 47 -20.91 12.45 -10.55
CA THR A 47 -20.08 13.28 -9.66
C THR A 47 -20.25 12.85 -8.21
N LEU A 48 -21.46 12.55 -7.78
CA LEU A 48 -21.74 12.01 -6.44
C LEU A 48 -21.05 10.66 -6.26
N VAL A 49 -21.07 9.77 -7.25
CA VAL A 49 -20.27 8.54 -7.20
C VAL A 49 -18.77 8.87 -7.06
N LEU A 50 -18.22 9.84 -7.79
CA LEU A 50 -16.81 10.21 -7.66
C LEU A 50 -16.45 10.88 -6.32
N VAL A 51 -17.36 11.69 -5.76
CA VAL A 51 -17.20 12.38 -4.47
C VAL A 51 -17.31 11.40 -3.32
N PHE A 52 -18.27 10.46 -3.42
CA PHE A 52 -18.67 9.57 -2.33
C PHE A 52 -18.07 8.17 -2.38
N MET A 53 -17.56 7.72 -3.53
CA MET A 53 -17.00 6.38 -3.65
C MET A 53 -15.57 6.36 -3.10
N PRO A 54 -15.31 5.65 -1.98
CA PRO A 54 -13.97 5.51 -1.44
C PRO A 54 -13.16 4.68 -2.43
N TRP A 55 -12.32 5.34 -3.24
CA TRP A 55 -11.47 4.72 -4.24
C TRP A 55 -10.31 3.90 -3.63
N ARG A 56 -10.43 3.46 -2.36
CA ARG A 56 -9.43 2.61 -1.72
C ARG A 56 -9.55 1.17 -2.22
N PRO A 57 -8.41 0.46 -2.39
CA PRO A 57 -8.37 -0.90 -2.89
C PRO A 57 -8.92 -1.97 -1.92
N ARG A 58 -9.42 -1.57 -0.73
CA ARG A 58 -10.00 -2.45 0.28
C ARG A 58 -11.51 -2.21 0.36
N TRP A 59 -12.24 -2.67 -0.66
CA TRP A 59 -13.69 -2.80 -0.54
C TRP A 59 -13.96 -4.04 0.33
N PRO A 60 -14.86 -3.99 1.34
CA PRO A 60 -15.10 -5.13 2.23
C PRO A 60 -15.73 -6.33 1.53
N TRP A 61 -16.20 -6.14 0.30
CA TRP A 61 -16.93 -7.13 -0.49
C TRP A 61 -16.09 -7.49 -1.73
N PRO A 62 -15.04 -8.31 -1.59
CA PRO A 62 -14.16 -8.71 -2.70
C PRO A 62 -14.93 -9.41 -3.83
N HIS A 63 -16.07 -10.02 -3.51
CA HIS A 63 -16.99 -10.61 -4.47
C HIS A 63 -17.77 -9.54 -5.26
N LEU A 64 -18.25 -8.45 -4.65
CA LEU A 64 -18.93 -7.36 -5.37
C LEU A 64 -17.98 -6.68 -6.36
N ARG A 65 -16.71 -6.52 -5.98
CA ARG A 65 -15.65 -6.02 -6.87
C ARG A 65 -15.40 -6.94 -8.07
N ARG A 66 -15.64 -8.25 -7.92
CA ARG A 66 -15.57 -9.23 -9.02
C ARG A 66 -16.71 -9.03 -10.02
N TRP A 67 -17.89 -8.61 -9.57
CA TRP A 67 -19.09 -8.37 -10.38
C TRP A 67 -19.16 -6.98 -11.02
N LEU A 68 -18.79 -5.93 -10.29
CA LEU A 68 -18.83 -4.55 -10.81
C LEU A 68 -17.86 -4.31 -11.97
N ARG A 69 -16.82 -5.14 -12.08
CA ARG A 69 -15.83 -5.08 -13.16
C ARG A 69 -16.46 -5.42 -14.51
N PRO A 70 -16.97 -6.65 -14.76
CA PRO A 70 -17.63 -6.95 -16.03
C PRO A 70 -18.77 -6.01 -16.34
N ILE A 71 -19.51 -5.55 -15.33
CA ILE A 71 -20.55 -4.54 -15.50
C ILE A 71 -19.97 -3.23 -16.05
N SER A 72 -18.87 -2.71 -15.51
CA SER A 72 -18.28 -1.45 -16.00
C SER A 72 -17.79 -1.56 -17.45
N PHE A 73 -17.19 -2.69 -17.84
CA PHE A 73 -16.78 -2.91 -19.23
C PHE A 73 -17.97 -3.10 -20.15
N TYR A 74 -18.99 -3.85 -19.72
CA TYR A 74 -20.19 -4.05 -20.51
C TYR A 74 -20.92 -2.73 -20.73
N LEU A 75 -21.00 -1.88 -19.71
CA LEU A 75 -21.52 -0.52 -19.83
C LEU A 75 -20.69 0.36 -20.78
N CYS A 76 -19.34 0.34 -20.68
CA CYS A 76 -18.49 1.07 -21.63
C CYS A 76 -18.63 0.56 -23.07
N ALA A 77 -18.74 -0.76 -23.26
CA ALA A 77 -18.90 -1.38 -24.57
C ALA A 77 -20.29 -1.10 -25.16
N LEU A 78 -21.35 -1.18 -24.35
CA LEU A 78 -22.70 -0.79 -24.75
C LEU A 78 -22.77 0.69 -25.11
N PHE A 79 -22.14 1.56 -24.33
CA PHE A 79 -22.08 2.99 -24.63
C PHE A 79 -21.35 3.27 -25.95
N ALA A 80 -20.17 2.67 -26.16
CA ALA A 80 -19.43 2.81 -27.41
C ALA A 80 -20.18 2.19 -28.61
N GLY A 81 -20.81 1.03 -28.42
CA GLY A 81 -21.65 0.40 -29.44
C GLY A 81 -22.87 1.24 -29.79
N GLY A 82 -23.52 1.86 -28.79
CA GLY A 82 -24.63 2.78 -28.98
C GLY A 82 -24.24 4.00 -29.81
N ILE A 83 -23.05 4.57 -29.57
CA ILE A 83 -22.51 5.66 -30.39
C ILE A 83 -22.33 5.22 -31.85
N VAL A 84 -21.74 4.05 -32.09
CA VAL A 84 -21.55 3.55 -33.46
C VAL A 84 -22.89 3.31 -34.16
N VAL A 85 -23.87 2.71 -33.47
CA VAL A 85 -25.20 2.49 -34.03
C VAL A 85 -25.91 3.82 -34.34
N ALA A 86 -25.83 4.79 -33.43
CA ALA A 86 -26.42 6.12 -33.65
C ALA A 86 -25.85 6.79 -34.90
N LEU A 87 -24.52 6.75 -35.10
CA LEU A 87 -23.85 7.30 -36.28
C LEU A 87 -24.21 6.60 -37.59
N PHE A 88 -24.68 5.35 -37.53
CA PHE A 88 -25.14 4.60 -38.72
C PHE A 88 -26.63 4.84 -39.01
N VAL A 89 -27.46 4.99 -37.97
CA VAL A 89 -28.90 5.20 -38.10
C VAL A 89 -29.20 6.62 -38.55
N GLU A 90 -28.51 7.60 -37.96
CA GLU A 90 -28.58 9.01 -38.31
C GLU A 90 -27.17 9.47 -38.68
N PRO A 91 -26.79 9.38 -39.97
CA PRO A 91 -25.49 9.86 -40.40
C PRO A 91 -25.39 11.37 -40.12
N PRO A 92 -24.28 11.84 -39.53
CA PRO A 92 -24.13 13.24 -39.14
C PRO A 92 -24.21 14.13 -40.37
N ASP A 93 -24.94 15.23 -40.26
CA ASP A 93 -24.99 16.26 -41.29
C ASP A 93 -23.60 16.89 -41.48
N ALA A 94 -23.38 17.54 -42.63
CA ALA A 94 -22.06 18.10 -42.98
C ALA A 94 -21.49 19.07 -41.92
N GLY A 95 -22.35 19.73 -41.13
CA GLY A 95 -21.94 20.60 -40.02
C GLY A 95 -21.59 19.86 -38.71
N GLU A 96 -22.01 18.61 -38.57
CA GLU A 96 -21.91 17.81 -37.33
C GLU A 96 -20.78 16.76 -37.39
N VAL A 97 -20.13 16.62 -38.54
CA VAL A 97 -19.05 15.64 -38.75
C VAL A 97 -17.93 15.78 -37.71
N ALA A 98 -17.59 17.02 -37.31
CA ALA A 98 -16.55 17.27 -36.32
C ALA A 98 -16.94 16.76 -34.91
N ASP A 99 -18.22 16.91 -34.53
CA ASP A 99 -18.75 16.43 -33.25
C ASP A 99 -18.84 14.90 -33.24
N ALA A 100 -19.33 14.30 -34.33
CA ALA A 100 -19.38 12.86 -34.52
C ALA A 100 -18.00 12.19 -34.40
N VAL A 101 -16.97 12.76 -35.05
CA VAL A 101 -15.58 12.28 -34.95
C VAL A 101 -15.07 12.37 -33.52
N SER A 102 -15.36 13.48 -32.83
CA SER A 102 -14.92 13.70 -31.45
C SER A 102 -15.54 12.69 -30.48
N VAL A 103 -16.86 12.49 -30.55
CA VAL A 103 -17.59 11.50 -29.73
C VAL A 103 -17.06 10.09 -29.97
N THR A 104 -16.76 9.73 -31.22
CA THR A 104 -16.18 8.43 -31.57
C THR A 104 -14.78 8.25 -30.99
N LEU A 105 -13.93 9.28 -31.05
CA LEU A 105 -12.57 9.24 -30.49
C LEU A 105 -12.60 9.03 -28.97
N ILE A 106 -13.50 9.71 -28.27
CA ILE A 106 -13.69 9.56 -26.82
C ILE A 106 -14.14 8.13 -26.48
N ALA A 107 -15.13 7.62 -27.20
CA ALA A 107 -15.61 6.25 -27.01
C ALA A 107 -14.46 5.26 -27.21
N ALA A 108 -13.65 5.45 -28.25
CA ALA A 108 -12.47 4.64 -28.51
C ALA A 108 -11.44 4.73 -27.37
N VAL A 109 -11.14 5.93 -26.84
CA VAL A 109 -10.22 6.14 -25.71
C VAL A 109 -10.76 5.50 -24.43
N LEU A 110 -12.06 5.60 -24.15
CA LEU A 110 -12.70 4.96 -22.98
C LEU A 110 -12.64 3.43 -23.09
N VAL A 111 -12.90 2.88 -24.28
CA VAL A 111 -12.80 1.44 -24.54
C VAL A 111 -11.34 0.97 -24.45
N LEU A 112 -10.38 1.68 -25.05
CA LEU A 112 -8.96 1.37 -24.96
C LEU A 112 -8.45 1.50 -23.52
N GLY A 113 -8.80 2.56 -22.82
CA GLY A 113 -8.44 2.80 -21.42
C GLY A 113 -8.99 1.70 -20.53
N SER A 114 -10.25 1.30 -20.74
CA SER A 114 -10.87 0.15 -20.06
C SER A 114 -10.13 -1.15 -20.39
N LEU A 115 -9.84 -1.42 -21.66
CA LEU A 115 -9.08 -2.60 -22.09
C LEU A 115 -7.67 -2.62 -21.49
N MET A 116 -6.97 -1.49 -21.46
CA MET A 116 -5.63 -1.36 -20.88
C MET A 116 -5.64 -1.51 -19.37
N TRP A 117 -6.64 -0.97 -18.68
CA TRP A 117 -6.87 -1.18 -17.25
C TRP A 117 -7.16 -2.66 -16.93
N TRP A 118 -7.85 -3.35 -17.84
CA TRP A 118 -8.16 -4.77 -17.74
C TRP A 118 -7.00 -5.70 -18.12
N ARG A 119 -6.12 -5.27 -19.03
CA ARG A 119 -4.98 -6.05 -19.56
C ARG A 119 -4.04 -6.60 -18.48
N PRO A 120 -3.65 -5.86 -17.42
CA PRO A 120 -2.78 -6.39 -16.37
C PRO A 120 -3.45 -7.45 -15.48
N TRP A 121 -4.78 -7.62 -15.56
CA TRP A 121 -5.54 -8.56 -14.71
C TRP A 121 -6.17 -9.73 -15.49
N ARG A 122 -6.37 -9.58 -16.82
CA ARG A 122 -6.87 -10.65 -17.73
C ARG A 122 -5.81 -11.65 -18.19
N ARG A 123 -4.59 -11.60 -17.65
CA ARG A 123 -3.79 -12.81 -17.61
C ARG A 123 -4.05 -13.44 -16.24
N PRO A 124 -5.11 -14.27 -16.05
CA PRO A 124 -4.83 -15.46 -15.27
C PRO A 124 -3.65 -16.03 -16.03
N VAL A 125 -2.46 -15.95 -15.43
CA VAL A 125 -1.36 -16.75 -15.93
C VAL A 125 -1.95 -18.14 -15.80
N ARG A 126 -2.48 -18.68 -16.91
CA ARG A 126 -2.73 -20.10 -17.04
C ARG A 126 -1.31 -20.63 -16.95
N LEU A 127 -0.84 -20.78 -15.72
CA LEU A 127 0.37 -21.48 -15.38
C LEU A 127 0.06 -22.87 -15.93
N ARG A 128 0.52 -23.08 -17.16
CA ARG A 128 0.39 -24.34 -17.85
C ARG A 128 1.17 -25.27 -16.95
N ALA A 129 0.48 -26.16 -16.25
CA ALA A 129 1.10 -27.03 -15.26
C ALA A 129 2.29 -27.72 -15.92
N GLY A 130 3.48 -27.22 -15.62
CA GLY A 130 4.71 -27.81 -16.10
C GLY A 130 4.92 -29.15 -15.41
N PRO A 131 5.99 -29.88 -15.77
CA PRO A 131 6.40 -31.04 -14.99
C PRO A 131 6.53 -30.63 -13.52
N MET A 132 5.69 -31.22 -12.67
CA MET A 132 5.66 -30.88 -11.25
C MET A 132 6.74 -31.68 -10.51
N ALA A 133 7.62 -30.99 -9.80
CA ALA A 133 8.61 -31.61 -8.95
C ALA A 133 8.03 -31.82 -7.55
N GLU A 134 8.19 -33.02 -7.00
CA GLU A 134 7.89 -33.28 -5.59
C GLU A 134 9.00 -32.72 -4.71
N VAL A 135 8.61 -31.90 -3.73
CA VAL A 135 9.52 -31.19 -2.85
C VAL A 135 9.06 -31.36 -1.40
N ARG A 136 10.04 -31.63 -0.53
CA ARG A 136 9.81 -31.67 0.91
C ARG A 136 9.67 -30.24 1.40
N ALA A 137 8.57 -29.96 2.09
CA ALA A 137 8.29 -28.66 2.69
C ALA A 137 8.40 -28.78 4.20
N VAL A 138 9.20 -27.88 4.79
CA VAL A 138 9.29 -27.73 6.24
C VAL A 138 8.58 -26.43 6.58
N PHE A 139 7.59 -26.52 7.46
CA PHE A 139 6.94 -25.34 8.02
C PHE A 139 7.98 -24.52 8.74
N ASP A 140 8.08 -23.29 8.31
CA ASP A 140 8.87 -22.32 9.02
C ASP A 140 7.98 -21.80 10.16
N ARG A 141 8.28 -22.29 11.37
CA ARG A 141 7.46 -22.09 12.57
C ARG A 141 7.36 -20.62 12.94
N ASP A 142 8.40 -19.87 12.65
CA ASP A 142 8.50 -18.45 12.94
C ASP A 142 7.78 -17.63 11.85
N THR A 143 7.50 -18.24 10.68
CA THR A 143 6.96 -17.53 9.52
C THR A 143 5.56 -17.86 9.03
N THR A 144 4.93 -18.85 9.64
CA THR A 144 3.56 -19.22 9.30
C THR A 144 2.56 -18.42 10.13
N GLN A 145 1.75 -17.56 9.51
CA GLN A 145 0.69 -16.83 10.22
C GLN A 145 -0.53 -17.72 10.41
N TRP A 146 -0.79 -18.09 11.65
CA TRP A 146 -2.05 -18.68 12.09
C TRP A 146 -2.92 -17.57 12.66
N ASP A 147 -4.15 -17.43 12.18
CA ASP A 147 -5.12 -16.59 12.85
C ASP A 147 -5.48 -17.30 14.18
N HIS A 148 -5.02 -16.79 15.33
CA HIS A 148 -5.15 -17.53 16.59
C HIS A 148 -6.61 -17.78 17.01
N GLY A 149 -7.57 -17.04 16.42
CA GLY A 149 -9.01 -17.23 16.64
C GLY A 149 -9.74 -18.07 15.58
N GLN A 150 -9.13 -18.29 14.41
CA GLN A 150 -9.69 -19.12 13.35
C GLN A 150 -8.54 -20.00 12.85
N ALA A 151 -8.60 -21.33 12.99
CA ALA A 151 -7.50 -22.25 12.64
C ALA A 151 -7.13 -22.29 11.13
N ILE A 152 -7.26 -21.17 10.42
CA ILE A 152 -7.04 -20.92 9.02
C ILE A 152 -5.78 -20.06 8.89
N PRO A 153 -4.73 -20.57 8.23
CA PRO A 153 -3.55 -19.77 7.94
C PRO A 153 -3.85 -18.77 6.83
N ARG A 154 -3.65 -17.47 7.10
CA ARG A 154 -3.75 -16.42 6.06
C ARG A 154 -2.57 -16.48 5.09
N LEU A 155 -1.42 -16.95 5.58
CA LEU A 155 -0.18 -17.01 4.83
C LEU A 155 0.62 -18.24 5.29
N LEU A 156 0.89 -19.16 4.36
CA LEU A 156 1.75 -20.31 4.63
C LEU A 156 3.15 -20.05 4.08
N CYS A 157 4.15 -20.03 4.95
CA CYS A 157 5.55 -19.88 4.57
C CYS A 157 6.29 -21.20 4.81
N LEU A 158 6.98 -21.67 3.78
CA LEU A 158 7.56 -23.00 3.76
C LEU A 158 9.00 -22.90 3.25
N THR A 159 9.90 -23.58 3.94
CA THR A 159 11.19 -23.90 3.34
C THR A 159 11.04 -25.17 2.49
N THR A 160 11.43 -25.08 1.23
CA THR A 160 11.39 -26.17 0.26
C THR A 160 12.81 -26.65 -0.07
N TYR A 161 12.99 -27.97 -0.07
CA TYR A 161 14.28 -28.64 -0.36
C TYR A 161 14.15 -29.47 -1.63
N PRO A 162 14.37 -28.88 -2.82
CA PRO A 162 14.32 -29.63 -4.07
C PRO A 162 15.41 -30.70 -4.10
N ARG A 163 15.09 -31.89 -4.64
CA ARG A 163 15.94 -33.10 -4.59
C ARG A 163 17.36 -32.92 -5.16
N ARG A 164 17.59 -31.89 -5.99
CA ARG A 164 18.88 -31.55 -6.61
C ARG A 164 19.19 -30.04 -6.60
N GLY A 165 18.68 -29.28 -5.63
CA GLY A 165 18.81 -27.82 -5.67
C GLY A 165 19.08 -27.14 -4.33
N ARG A 166 19.43 -25.86 -4.42
CA ARG A 166 19.54 -24.97 -3.26
C ARG A 166 18.18 -24.84 -2.57
N ARG A 167 18.22 -24.61 -1.25
CA ARG A 167 17.07 -24.24 -0.42
C ARG A 167 16.29 -23.11 -1.08
N ARG A 168 14.96 -23.25 -1.16
CA ARG A 168 14.05 -22.22 -1.66
C ARG A 168 12.94 -21.98 -0.65
N TYR A 169 12.35 -20.80 -0.69
CA TYR A 169 11.27 -20.39 0.21
C TYR A 169 10.00 -20.23 -0.61
N LEU A 170 8.95 -20.87 -0.16
CA LEU A 170 7.66 -20.95 -0.82
C LEU A 170 6.60 -20.31 0.07
N THR A 171 5.96 -19.29 -0.45
CA THR A 171 4.88 -18.55 0.21
C THR A 171 3.57 -18.88 -0.49
N LEU A 172 2.58 -19.38 0.25
CA LEU A 172 1.24 -19.68 -0.25
C LEU A 172 0.27 -18.61 0.29
N PRO A 173 0.06 -17.50 -0.44
CA PRO A 173 -0.95 -16.52 -0.05
C PRO A 173 -2.34 -17.15 -0.21
N ASP A 174 -3.18 -17.02 0.82
CA ASP A 174 -4.55 -17.53 0.81
C ASP A 174 -4.66 -19.07 0.62
N CYS A 175 -3.71 -19.83 1.19
CA CYS A 175 -3.79 -21.29 1.16
C CYS A 175 -5.07 -21.77 1.88
N PRO A 176 -5.96 -22.53 1.22
CA PRO A 176 -7.13 -23.09 1.86
C PRO A 176 -6.73 -23.90 3.11
N PRO A 177 -7.48 -23.80 4.22
CA PRO A 177 -7.11 -24.44 5.49
C PRO A 177 -6.94 -25.94 5.36
N GLU A 178 -7.77 -26.58 4.54
CA GLU A 178 -7.68 -28.01 4.23
C GLU A 178 -6.33 -28.38 3.59
N LEU A 179 -5.84 -27.56 2.65
CA LEU A 179 -4.54 -27.78 2.01
C LEU A 179 -3.38 -27.49 2.96
N ALA A 180 -3.51 -26.49 3.83
CA ALA A 180 -2.49 -26.22 4.84
C ALA A 180 -2.37 -27.37 5.86
N LEU A 181 -3.51 -27.92 6.30
CA LEU A 181 -3.55 -29.09 7.19
C LEU A 181 -2.98 -30.34 6.49
N GLU A 182 -3.34 -30.58 5.23
CA GLU A 182 -2.81 -31.70 4.46
C GLU A 182 -1.30 -31.58 4.24
N LEU A 183 -0.81 -30.36 4.01
CA LEU A 183 0.62 -30.12 3.93
C LEU A 183 1.33 -30.38 5.26
N ARG A 184 0.70 -30.01 6.39
CA ARG A 184 1.22 -30.26 7.73
C ARG A 184 1.31 -31.76 8.04
N ARG A 185 0.34 -32.55 7.58
CA ARG A 185 0.33 -34.01 7.72
C ARG A 185 1.36 -34.69 6.84
N SER A 186 1.41 -34.32 5.55
CA SER A 186 2.23 -35.00 4.55
C SER A 186 3.69 -34.51 4.54
N GLY A 187 3.95 -33.25 4.90
CA GLY A 187 5.26 -32.59 4.75
C GLY A 187 5.75 -32.51 3.29
N ARG A 188 4.86 -32.75 2.34
CA ARG A 188 5.18 -32.91 0.91
C ARG A 188 4.22 -32.09 0.08
N LEU A 189 4.77 -31.43 -0.92
CA LEU A 189 4.01 -30.75 -1.95
C LEU A 189 4.67 -30.98 -3.30
N ARG A 190 3.94 -30.70 -4.37
CA ARG A 190 4.49 -30.62 -5.71
C ARG A 190 4.33 -29.21 -6.22
N HIS A 191 5.34 -28.65 -6.87
CA HIS A 191 5.19 -27.37 -7.55
C HIS A 191 5.81 -27.41 -8.94
N ASP A 192 5.30 -26.59 -9.84
CA ASP A 192 5.90 -26.39 -11.16
C ASP A 192 7.18 -25.54 -11.07
N GLU A 193 7.87 -25.39 -12.20
CA GLU A 193 9.03 -24.52 -12.29
C GLU A 193 8.60 -23.05 -12.12
N PRO A 194 9.24 -22.27 -11.21
CA PRO A 194 8.86 -20.89 -10.99
C PRO A 194 9.02 -20.05 -12.24
N ASP A 195 8.03 -19.20 -12.52
CA ASP A 195 8.13 -18.22 -13.60
C ASP A 195 9.22 -17.16 -13.29
N ALA A 196 9.48 -16.25 -14.24
CA ALA A 196 10.44 -15.16 -14.06
C ALA A 196 10.11 -14.20 -12.89
N ARG A 197 8.95 -14.34 -12.26
CA ARG A 197 8.48 -13.58 -11.09
C ARG A 197 8.40 -14.45 -9.82
N GLY A 198 8.88 -15.69 -9.87
CA GLY A 198 8.82 -16.65 -8.77
C GLY A 198 7.45 -17.27 -8.54
N ARG A 199 6.46 -17.07 -9.42
CA ARG A 199 5.12 -17.64 -9.23
C ARG A 199 5.13 -19.12 -9.58
N VAL A 200 4.45 -19.91 -8.76
CA VAL A 200 4.32 -21.37 -8.93
C VAL A 200 2.88 -21.81 -8.69
N VAL A 201 2.45 -22.89 -9.35
CA VAL A 201 1.28 -23.67 -8.94
C VAL A 201 1.75 -24.77 -8.02
N VAL A 202 1.15 -24.83 -6.84
CA VAL A 202 1.48 -25.79 -5.79
C VAL A 202 0.32 -26.75 -5.64
N ARG A 203 0.61 -28.04 -5.80
CA ARG A 203 -0.32 -29.13 -5.55
C ARG A 203 -0.02 -29.77 -4.20
N ILE A 204 -1.03 -29.82 -3.36
CA ILE A 204 -0.99 -30.40 -2.02
C ILE A 204 -2.13 -31.42 -1.96
N GLY A 205 -1.81 -32.71 -1.88
CA GLY A 205 -2.80 -33.77 -2.05
C GLY A 205 -3.56 -33.63 -3.37
N ALA A 206 -4.89 -33.59 -3.29
CA ALA A 206 -5.78 -33.40 -4.45
C ALA A 206 -5.98 -31.92 -4.85
N GLY A 207 -5.66 -30.97 -3.98
CA GLY A 207 -5.90 -29.56 -4.22
C GLY A 207 -4.72 -28.84 -4.87
N THR A 208 -5.01 -27.72 -5.52
CA THR A 208 -4.00 -26.82 -6.09
C THR A 208 -4.21 -25.41 -5.57
N THR A 209 -3.11 -24.75 -5.20
CA THR A 209 -3.10 -23.35 -4.82
C THR A 209 -1.97 -22.62 -5.54
N ALA A 210 -2.10 -21.30 -5.67
CA ALA A 210 -1.02 -20.48 -6.19
C ALA A 210 -0.01 -20.22 -5.07
N GLY A 211 1.27 -20.31 -5.41
CA GLY A 211 2.37 -20.03 -4.50
C GLY A 211 3.38 -19.11 -5.13
N LEU A 212 4.32 -18.69 -4.31
CA LEU A 212 5.44 -17.87 -4.73
C LEU A 212 6.73 -18.47 -4.17
N CYS A 213 7.55 -18.99 -5.06
CA CYS A 213 8.85 -19.60 -4.79
C CYS A 213 9.97 -18.59 -5.06
N THR A 214 10.81 -18.35 -4.07
CA THR A 214 12.00 -17.49 -4.17
C THR A 214 13.22 -18.21 -3.58
N ALA A 215 14.42 -17.82 -4.01
CA ALA A 215 15.66 -18.26 -3.37
C ALA A 215 15.95 -17.49 -2.07
N ASP A 216 15.28 -16.37 -1.87
CA ASP A 216 15.47 -15.46 -0.74
C ASP A 216 14.61 -15.91 0.47
N PRO A 217 15.20 -16.13 1.66
CA PRO A 217 14.48 -16.47 2.91
C PRO A 217 13.25 -15.64 3.19
N VAL A 218 13.25 -14.40 2.75
CA VAL A 218 12.18 -13.47 3.08
C VAL A 218 10.95 -13.66 2.16
N GLY A 219 10.99 -14.52 1.13
CA GLY A 219 9.76 -15.17 0.65
C GLY A 219 8.79 -14.39 -0.26
N LEU A 220 8.98 -13.09 -0.51
CA LEU A 220 8.09 -12.31 -1.38
C LEU A 220 8.88 -11.36 -2.31
N PRO A 221 8.57 -11.26 -3.63
CA PRO A 221 9.03 -10.18 -4.47
C PRO A 221 8.22 -8.95 -4.10
N SER A 222 8.45 -8.43 -2.90
CA SER A 222 8.27 -7.01 -2.67
C SER A 222 9.31 -6.37 -3.56
N ARG A 223 8.95 -5.98 -4.78
CA ARG A 223 9.71 -4.91 -5.41
C ARG A 223 9.49 -3.71 -4.49
N GLY A 224 10.44 -3.51 -3.57
CA GLY A 224 10.57 -2.27 -2.85
C GLY A 224 10.51 -1.14 -3.87
N ASN A 225 9.97 0.00 -3.47
CA ASN A 225 10.01 1.12 -4.38
C ASN A 225 11.50 1.46 -4.58
N SER A 226 11.94 1.45 -5.84
CA SER A 226 13.33 1.79 -6.17
C SER A 226 13.48 3.31 -6.22
N LEU A 227 14.55 3.84 -5.62
CA LEU A 227 14.89 5.26 -5.66
C LEU A 227 15.12 5.71 -7.11
N ARG A 228 15.79 4.89 -7.93
CA ARG A 228 15.95 5.15 -9.37
C ARG A 228 14.61 5.23 -10.09
N SER A 229 13.70 4.31 -9.78
CA SER A 229 12.35 4.31 -10.37
C SER A 229 11.53 5.54 -9.94
N LEU A 230 11.70 5.97 -8.68
CA LEU A 230 11.07 7.18 -8.17
C LEU A 230 11.66 8.42 -8.84
N GLY A 231 12.98 8.50 -9.00
CA GLY A 231 13.64 9.58 -9.72
C GLY A 231 13.15 9.72 -11.16
N ARG A 232 13.00 8.60 -11.88
CA ARG A 232 12.40 8.59 -13.24
C ARG A 232 10.94 9.07 -13.21
N ARG A 233 10.13 8.58 -12.27
CA ARG A 233 8.73 9.00 -12.12
C ARG A 233 8.61 10.48 -11.76
N ALA A 234 9.45 10.98 -10.87
CA ALA A 234 9.47 12.39 -10.46
C ALA A 234 9.85 13.33 -11.62
N ARG A 235 10.79 12.91 -12.48
CA ARG A 235 11.13 13.64 -13.72
C ARG A 235 9.95 13.72 -14.70
N LEU A 236 9.12 12.67 -14.75
CA LEU A 236 7.90 12.65 -15.58
C LEU A 236 6.70 13.33 -14.91
N ALA A 237 6.67 13.42 -13.58
CA ALA A 237 5.57 14.03 -12.85
C ALA A 237 5.48 15.55 -13.08
N LEU A 238 6.62 16.25 -13.21
CA LEU A 238 6.60 17.69 -13.49
C LEU A 238 5.94 18.04 -14.83
N PRO A 239 6.37 17.48 -15.99
CA PRO A 239 5.68 17.73 -17.25
C PRO A 239 4.25 17.18 -17.22
N GLY A 240 3.98 16.07 -16.52
CA GLY A 240 2.63 15.55 -16.33
C GLY A 240 1.68 16.54 -15.62
N MET A 241 2.15 17.24 -14.58
CA MET A 241 1.36 18.27 -13.87
C MET A 241 1.09 19.50 -14.72
N ILE A 242 1.95 19.83 -15.68
CA ILE A 242 1.77 21.00 -16.56
C ILE A 242 0.90 20.62 -17.76
N LEU A 243 1.16 19.46 -18.36
CA LEU A 243 0.47 19.00 -19.55
C LEU A 243 -0.98 18.60 -19.25
N ALA A 244 -1.27 17.99 -18.10
CA ALA A 244 -2.63 17.61 -17.72
C ALA A 244 -3.63 18.80 -17.68
N PRO A 245 -3.35 19.92 -16.98
CA PRO A 245 -4.24 21.07 -16.98
C PRO A 245 -4.22 21.80 -18.32
N VAL A 246 -3.12 21.83 -19.08
CA VAL A 246 -3.10 22.42 -20.43
C VAL A 246 -3.99 21.62 -21.39
N ILE A 247 -3.95 20.29 -21.34
CA ILE A 247 -4.84 19.44 -22.13
C ILE A 247 -6.29 19.57 -21.65
N ALA A 248 -6.53 19.65 -20.34
CA ALA A 248 -7.87 19.84 -19.81
C ALA A 248 -8.45 21.21 -20.19
N ALA A 249 -7.66 22.29 -20.05
CA ALA A 249 -8.07 23.65 -20.38
C ALA A 249 -8.18 23.85 -21.90
N GLY A 250 -7.21 23.38 -22.67
CA GLY A 250 -7.23 23.42 -24.14
C GLY A 250 -8.36 22.57 -24.72
N GLY A 251 -8.60 21.38 -24.15
CA GLY A 251 -9.75 20.54 -24.48
C GLY A 251 -11.07 21.22 -24.12
N SER A 252 -11.14 21.94 -22.99
CA SER A 252 -12.32 22.70 -22.60
C SER A 252 -12.58 23.90 -23.51
N PHE A 253 -11.52 24.60 -23.90
CA PHE A 253 -11.60 25.74 -24.80
C PHE A 253 -12.00 25.30 -26.21
N ALA A 254 -11.40 24.23 -26.73
CA ALA A 254 -11.77 23.66 -28.02
C ALA A 254 -13.21 23.12 -28.00
N ALA A 255 -13.60 22.43 -26.93
CA ALA A 255 -14.97 21.97 -26.70
C ALA A 255 -15.99 23.12 -26.73
N PHE A 256 -15.68 24.22 -26.03
CA PHE A 256 -16.55 25.39 -25.96
C PHE A 256 -16.65 26.13 -27.31
N TRP A 257 -15.53 26.28 -28.03
CA TRP A 257 -15.47 27.09 -29.24
C TRP A 257 -15.94 26.36 -30.50
N PHE A 258 -15.74 25.03 -30.57
CA PHE A 258 -16.03 24.25 -31.79
C PHE A 258 -17.26 23.34 -31.67
N GLY A 259 -17.68 22.97 -30.46
CA GLY A 259 -18.72 21.95 -30.27
C GLY A 259 -20.11 22.46 -29.92
N GLY A 260 -20.43 23.75 -30.09
CA GLY A 260 -21.81 24.26 -29.97
C GLY A 260 -22.56 23.89 -28.67
N GLY A 261 -21.87 23.76 -27.54
CA GLY A 261 -22.47 23.32 -26.27
C GLY A 261 -22.59 21.81 -26.07
N SER A 262 -22.26 20.96 -27.06
CA SER A 262 -22.36 19.49 -27.03
C SER A 262 -21.10 18.76 -26.56
N ALA A 263 -19.96 19.45 -26.39
CA ALA A 263 -18.65 18.84 -26.18
C ALA A 263 -18.36 18.25 -24.77
N TRP A 264 -19.40 18.05 -23.98
CA TRP A 264 -19.39 17.39 -22.66
C TRP A 264 -18.75 16.00 -22.63
N PRO A 265 -18.91 15.15 -23.66
CA PRO A 265 -18.24 13.85 -23.70
C PRO A 265 -16.72 13.97 -23.69
N ILE A 266 -16.13 15.09 -24.14
CA ILE A 266 -14.66 15.28 -24.17
C ILE A 266 -14.17 15.77 -22.82
N LEU A 267 -14.96 16.67 -22.21
CA LEU A 267 -14.65 17.29 -20.93
C LEU A 267 -14.55 16.25 -19.81
N ILE A 268 -15.51 15.33 -19.69
CA ILE A 268 -15.55 14.37 -18.57
C ILE A 268 -14.28 13.48 -18.52
N PRO A 269 -13.87 12.80 -19.61
CA PRO A 269 -12.60 12.08 -19.65
C PRO A 269 -11.40 13.00 -19.41
N ALA A 270 -11.36 14.19 -20.00
CA ALA A 270 -10.25 15.12 -19.81
C ALA A 270 -10.08 15.50 -18.33
N PHE A 271 -11.20 15.75 -17.61
CA PHE A 271 -11.18 16.00 -16.17
C PHE A 271 -10.80 14.76 -15.37
N VAL A 272 -11.33 13.58 -15.70
CA VAL A 272 -11.00 12.33 -14.98
C VAL A 272 -9.53 11.97 -15.16
N PHE A 273 -9.05 11.93 -16.41
CA PHE A 273 -7.64 11.62 -16.70
C PHE A 273 -6.71 12.71 -16.20
N GLY A 274 -7.10 13.98 -16.32
CA GLY A 274 -6.38 15.11 -15.74
C GLY A 274 -6.27 14.99 -14.21
N GLY A 275 -7.38 14.68 -13.54
CA GLY A 275 -7.42 14.48 -12.08
C GLY A 275 -6.59 13.28 -11.63
N VAL A 276 -6.64 12.15 -12.36
CA VAL A 276 -5.80 10.98 -12.09
C VAL A 276 -4.31 11.31 -12.31
N ALA A 277 -3.97 12.03 -13.38
CA ALA A 277 -2.61 12.46 -13.65
C ALA A 277 -2.09 13.41 -12.56
N VAL A 278 -2.89 14.40 -12.16
CA VAL A 278 -2.56 15.32 -11.06
C VAL A 278 -2.39 14.57 -9.74
N ALA A 279 -3.29 13.64 -9.40
CA ALA A 279 -3.18 12.83 -8.18
C ALA A 279 -1.93 11.94 -8.20
N TRP A 280 -1.62 11.31 -9.34
CA TRP A 280 -0.42 10.51 -9.51
C TRP A 280 0.85 11.36 -9.38
N CYS A 281 0.88 12.55 -9.99
CA CYS A 281 2.01 13.47 -9.89
C CYS A 281 2.17 13.99 -8.47
N ALA A 282 1.08 14.36 -7.78
CA ALA A 282 1.10 14.81 -6.41
C ALA A 282 1.65 13.73 -5.46
N ASN A 283 1.22 12.47 -5.63
CA ASN A 283 1.74 11.36 -4.84
C ASN A 283 3.22 11.09 -5.14
N THR A 284 3.61 11.12 -6.42
CA THR A 284 5.02 10.95 -6.83
C THR A 284 5.90 12.08 -6.29
N ARG A 285 5.40 13.32 -6.28
CA ARG A 285 6.11 14.48 -5.75
C ARG A 285 6.26 14.39 -4.23
N SER A 286 5.20 14.02 -3.52
CA SER A 286 5.24 13.75 -2.07
C SER A 286 6.27 12.67 -1.73
N ASP A 287 6.25 11.54 -2.44
CA ASP A 287 7.24 10.47 -2.27
C ASP A 287 8.66 10.97 -2.60
N SER A 288 8.82 11.78 -3.65
CA SER A 288 10.14 12.33 -4.05
C SER A 288 10.69 13.33 -3.03
N HIS A 289 9.84 14.15 -2.42
CA HIS A 289 10.23 15.11 -1.40
C HIS A 289 10.62 14.39 -0.12
N ALA A 290 9.86 13.38 0.28
CA ALA A 290 10.17 12.57 1.45
C ALA A 290 11.54 11.88 1.35
N VAL A 291 12.03 11.59 0.14
CA VAL A 291 13.29 10.88 -0.11
C VAL A 291 14.50 11.81 -0.34
N ARG A 292 14.30 13.13 -0.47
CA ARG A 292 15.39 14.09 -0.78
C ARG A 292 16.34 14.37 0.39
N GLY A 293 15.95 14.06 1.62
CA GLY A 293 16.78 14.32 2.80
C GLY A 293 17.91 13.31 2.99
N GLN A 294 18.89 13.67 3.83
CA GLN A 294 19.93 12.74 4.26
C GLN A 294 19.30 11.56 5.03
N LEU A 295 19.81 10.36 4.82
CA LEU A 295 19.42 9.19 5.60
C LEU A 295 20.01 9.31 7.01
N THR A 296 19.13 9.42 8.01
CA THR A 296 19.51 9.43 9.43
C THR A 296 19.07 8.13 10.09
N PRO A 297 19.96 7.44 10.83
CA PRO A 297 19.59 6.24 11.56
C PRO A 297 18.73 6.62 12.76
N ARG A 298 17.63 5.89 12.97
CA ARG A 298 16.71 6.06 14.10
C ARG A 298 16.48 4.73 14.78
N TRP A 299 16.41 4.74 16.11
CA TRP A 299 16.06 3.55 16.89
C TRP A 299 14.61 3.18 16.65
N ALA A 300 14.37 1.93 16.32
CA ALA A 300 13.04 1.40 16.08
C ALA A 300 12.89 0.01 16.68
N ALA A 301 11.77 -0.23 17.34
CA ALA A 301 11.40 -1.54 17.85
C ALA A 301 10.15 -2.01 17.11
N VAL A 302 10.12 -3.26 16.66
CA VAL A 302 8.92 -3.83 16.06
C VAL A 302 7.99 -4.26 17.20
N VAL A 303 6.69 -3.98 17.08
CA VAL A 303 5.68 -4.43 18.05
C VAL A 303 5.56 -5.95 18.00
N ASP A 304 5.50 -6.47 16.78
CA ASP A 304 5.48 -7.90 16.51
C ASP A 304 6.92 -8.41 16.48
N GLY A 305 7.22 -9.51 17.17
CA GLY A 305 8.55 -10.13 17.12
C GLY A 305 8.95 -10.61 15.71
N HIS A 306 8.05 -10.52 14.73
CA HIS A 306 8.23 -11.02 13.37
C HIS A 306 7.81 -9.95 12.35
N VAL A 307 8.71 -9.64 11.41
CA VAL A 307 8.46 -8.70 10.31
C VAL A 307 8.37 -9.45 8.99
N TRP A 308 7.19 -9.43 8.38
CA TRP A 308 6.97 -9.98 7.04
C TRP A 308 7.28 -8.94 5.96
N PRO A 309 7.95 -9.33 4.88
CA PRO A 309 8.09 -8.44 3.73
C PRO A 309 6.78 -8.28 2.98
N ALA A 310 6.62 -7.11 2.37
CA ALA A 310 5.38 -6.60 1.79
C ALA A 310 4.19 -6.50 2.76
N ALA A 311 4.27 -7.03 3.97
CA ALA A 311 3.23 -6.86 4.97
C ALA A 311 3.35 -5.49 5.65
N PRO A 312 2.27 -5.05 6.31
CA PRO A 312 2.36 -3.95 7.23
C PRO A 312 3.28 -4.32 8.40
N VAL A 313 4.19 -3.41 8.73
CA VAL A 313 5.08 -3.53 9.88
C VAL A 313 4.67 -2.49 10.89
N HIS A 314 4.32 -2.95 12.08
CA HIS A 314 3.95 -2.12 13.21
C HIS A 314 5.13 -2.06 14.17
N GLY A 315 5.49 -0.85 14.57
CA GLY A 315 6.65 -0.61 15.42
C GLY A 315 6.52 0.66 16.24
N TRP A 316 7.55 0.89 17.02
CA TRP A 316 7.85 2.13 17.71
C TRP A 316 9.12 2.71 17.09
N LEU A 317 9.12 4.02 16.90
CA LEU A 317 10.24 4.80 16.39
C LEU A 317 10.54 5.88 17.43
N VAL A 318 11.81 6.05 17.77
CA VAL A 318 12.25 7.16 18.62
C VAL A 318 12.71 8.32 17.73
N LEU A 319 11.95 9.42 17.77
CA LEU A 319 12.24 10.68 17.07
C LEU A 319 13.07 11.58 17.99
N GLU A 320 13.95 12.41 17.43
CA GLU A 320 14.55 13.52 18.20
C GLU A 320 13.49 14.58 18.53
N PRO A 321 13.52 15.21 19.72
CA PRO A 321 14.47 15.10 20.85
C PRO A 321 14.22 13.95 21.87
N GLY A 322 13.56 12.85 21.49
CA GLY A 322 13.33 11.68 22.35
C GLY A 322 11.88 11.16 22.36
N TYR A 323 11.02 11.69 21.49
CA TYR A 323 9.61 11.31 21.42
C TYR A 323 9.42 9.92 20.79
N SER A 324 8.64 9.07 21.44
CA SER A 324 8.21 7.82 20.84
C SER A 324 7.04 8.05 19.89
N ALA A 325 7.08 7.38 18.74
CA ALA A 325 6.02 7.43 17.76
C ALA A 325 5.71 6.03 17.25
N ARG A 326 4.44 5.75 16.99
CA ARG A 326 4.01 4.52 16.35
C ARG A 326 4.43 4.58 14.89
N LEU A 327 5.21 3.59 14.47
CA LEU A 327 5.66 3.39 13.11
C LEU A 327 4.74 2.36 12.43
N LEU A 328 4.19 2.73 11.28
CA LEU A 328 3.48 1.81 10.39
C LEU A 328 4.12 1.85 9.01
N VAL A 329 4.76 0.77 8.59
CA VAL A 329 5.24 0.60 7.21
C VAL A 329 4.27 -0.32 6.46
N PRO A 330 3.28 0.19 5.70
CA PRO A 330 2.18 -0.64 5.18
C PRO A 330 2.61 -1.74 4.21
N ARG A 331 3.78 -1.55 3.58
CA ARG A 331 4.41 -2.48 2.65
C ARG A 331 5.92 -2.40 2.84
N CYS A 332 6.43 -3.05 3.89
CA CYS A 332 7.86 -3.00 4.18
C CYS A 332 8.65 -3.91 3.21
N PRO A 333 9.64 -3.38 2.48
CA PRO A 333 10.57 -4.19 1.70
C PRO A 333 11.34 -5.18 2.58
N THR A 334 11.71 -6.32 2.02
CA THR A 334 12.48 -7.38 2.71
C THR A 334 13.74 -6.84 3.37
N GLU A 335 14.43 -5.93 2.70
CA GLU A 335 15.71 -5.41 3.17
C GLU A 335 15.50 -4.49 4.38
N ILE A 336 14.46 -3.65 4.37
CA ILE A 336 14.13 -2.75 5.50
C ILE A 336 13.60 -3.57 6.68
N ALA A 337 12.81 -4.61 6.42
CA ALA A 337 12.34 -5.55 7.43
C ALA A 337 13.49 -6.27 8.14
N ALA A 338 14.48 -6.76 7.38
CA ALA A 338 15.65 -7.43 7.92
C ALA A 338 16.50 -6.49 8.80
N GLU A 339 16.68 -5.24 8.38
CA GLU A 339 17.39 -4.22 9.17
C GLU A 339 16.66 -3.92 10.49
N LEU A 340 15.34 -3.77 10.44
CA LEU A 340 14.49 -3.55 11.61
C LEU A 340 14.59 -4.70 12.63
N LEU A 341 14.57 -5.94 12.16
CA LEU A 341 14.68 -7.13 13.02
C LEU A 341 16.08 -7.32 13.60
N THR A 342 17.12 -7.13 12.79
CA THR A 342 18.50 -7.47 13.16
C THR A 342 19.13 -6.36 14.01
N HIS A 343 18.97 -5.11 13.59
CA HIS A 343 19.69 -3.98 14.17
C HIS A 343 18.81 -3.09 15.05
N ARG A 344 17.48 -3.33 15.09
CA ARG A 344 16.49 -2.49 15.79
C ARG A 344 16.62 -1.01 15.40
N ARG A 345 16.90 -0.79 14.12
CA ARG A 345 17.12 0.54 13.55
C ARG A 345 16.39 0.67 12.22
N VAL A 346 15.95 1.88 11.93
CA VAL A 346 15.41 2.26 10.63
C VAL A 346 16.11 3.51 10.15
N TRP A 347 16.39 3.60 8.86
CA TRP A 347 16.99 4.79 8.29
C TRP A 347 15.90 5.66 7.68
N VAL A 348 15.75 6.87 8.20
CA VAL A 348 14.72 7.83 7.79
C VAL A 348 15.33 8.88 6.87
N PHE A 349 14.70 9.15 5.75
CA PHE A 349 15.09 10.24 4.87
C PHE A 349 14.63 11.58 5.44
N GLY A 350 15.55 12.52 5.63
CA GLY A 350 15.28 13.87 6.10
C GLY A 350 14.85 13.95 7.57
N THR A 351 14.32 15.11 7.95
CA THR A 351 13.73 15.31 9.27
C THR A 351 12.35 14.68 9.32
N PRO A 352 12.06 13.79 10.29
CA PRO A 352 10.76 13.14 10.39
C PRO A 352 9.68 14.16 10.78
N GLU A 353 8.92 14.61 9.80
CA GLU A 353 7.67 15.35 10.05
C GLU A 353 6.58 14.36 10.50
N ALA A 354 5.67 14.81 11.36
CA ALA A 354 4.53 14.00 11.78
C ALA A 354 3.68 13.61 10.56
N ASP A 355 3.08 12.41 10.59
CA ASP A 355 2.25 11.79 9.56
C ASP A 355 2.97 10.85 8.58
N THR A 356 3.81 11.35 7.66
CA THR A 356 4.41 10.53 6.60
C THR A 356 5.92 10.72 6.52
N ILE A 357 6.69 9.62 6.63
CA ILE A 357 8.14 9.59 6.39
C ILE A 357 8.48 8.60 5.27
N ALA A 358 9.65 8.78 4.66
CA ALA A 358 10.26 7.74 3.84
C ALA A 358 11.37 7.04 4.63
N VAL A 359 11.38 5.70 4.58
CA VAL A 359 12.42 4.86 5.17
C VAL A 359 13.21 4.17 4.07
N GLY A 360 14.50 3.96 4.26
CA GLY A 360 15.39 3.34 3.28
C GLY A 360 16.54 2.58 3.94
N LEU A 361 17.55 2.25 3.14
CA LEU A 361 18.83 1.70 3.62
C LEU A 361 19.99 2.44 2.96
N PRO A 362 21.07 2.72 3.70
CA PRO A 362 22.25 3.38 3.15
C PRO A 362 22.87 2.53 2.03
N GLY A 363 23.16 3.17 0.89
CA GLY A 363 23.78 2.52 -0.27
C GLY A 363 22.88 1.56 -1.07
N ARG A 364 21.60 1.41 -0.72
CA ARG A 364 20.65 0.52 -1.43
C ARG A 364 19.60 1.33 -2.19
N ASP A 365 19.19 0.81 -3.35
CA ASP A 365 18.16 1.42 -4.21
C ASP A 365 16.74 1.00 -3.76
N VAL A 366 16.43 1.13 -2.47
CA VAL A 366 15.16 0.69 -1.88
C VAL A 366 14.65 1.74 -0.90
N TYR A 367 13.36 2.08 -1.00
CA TYR A 367 12.65 2.86 0.01
C TYR A 367 11.23 2.33 0.24
N ALA A 368 10.66 2.69 1.39
CA ALA A 368 9.27 2.48 1.72
C ALA A 368 8.66 3.75 2.32
N ARG A 369 7.37 3.94 2.09
CA ARG A 369 6.61 4.96 2.79
C ARG A 369 6.18 4.40 4.14
N ALA A 370 6.42 5.14 5.21
CA ALA A 370 5.98 4.80 6.54
C ALA A 370 5.11 5.94 7.10
N TYR A 371 4.16 5.57 7.93
CA TYR A 371 3.33 6.50 8.68
C TYR A 371 3.83 6.55 10.11
N VAL A 372 3.96 7.76 10.63
CA VAL A 372 4.42 8.01 11.99
C VAL A 372 3.34 8.76 12.71
N THR A 373 2.74 8.11 13.69
CA THR A 373 1.76 8.73 14.58
C THR A 373 2.45 8.97 15.90
N PRO A 374 2.63 10.22 16.35
CA PRO A 374 3.20 10.47 17.67
C PRO A 374 2.40 9.68 18.68
N ALA A 375 3.09 8.88 19.50
CA ALA A 375 2.46 8.33 20.67
C ALA A 375 2.03 9.56 21.47
N ARG A 376 0.74 9.69 21.80
CA ARG A 376 0.33 10.75 22.74
C ARG A 376 1.33 10.69 23.88
N ARG A 377 1.95 11.83 24.19
CA ARG A 377 2.72 12.00 25.42
C ARG A 377 1.92 11.23 26.48
N PRO A 378 2.48 10.26 27.23
CA PRO A 378 1.96 10.14 28.57
C PRO A 378 1.98 11.57 29.06
N VAL A 379 0.80 12.12 29.35
CA VAL A 379 0.72 13.36 30.10
C VAL A 379 1.25 12.94 31.47
N TYR A 380 2.56 12.79 31.58
CA TYR A 380 3.26 13.31 32.72
C TYR A 380 3.10 14.84 32.54
N GLU A 381 1.89 15.32 32.86
CA GLU A 381 1.87 16.42 33.80
C GLU A 381 2.75 15.89 34.92
N PRO A 382 3.94 16.45 35.17
CA PRO A 382 4.50 16.24 36.50
C PRO A 382 3.32 16.50 37.42
N GLU A 383 2.90 15.51 38.21
CA GLU A 383 2.07 15.82 39.37
C GLU A 383 2.75 17.07 39.95
N PRO A 384 2.08 18.24 39.94
CA PRO A 384 2.69 19.43 40.51
C PRO A 384 3.15 18.96 41.87
N LEU A 385 4.47 18.97 42.11
CA LEU A 385 5.09 18.40 43.32
C LEU A 385 4.20 18.80 44.48
N SER A 386 3.31 17.88 44.87
CA SER A 386 2.12 18.26 45.60
C SER A 386 2.60 18.25 47.02
N GLU A 387 3.13 19.36 47.48
CA GLU A 387 3.03 19.74 48.90
C GLU A 387 3.69 18.75 49.89
N TRP A 388 4.55 17.84 49.42
CA TRP A 388 5.30 16.90 50.26
C TRP A 388 6.67 17.44 50.66
N ASP A 389 7.09 18.61 50.14
CA ASP A 389 8.28 19.35 50.58
C ASP A 389 8.01 20.27 51.80
N GLU A 390 6.82 20.20 52.40
CA GLU A 390 6.51 20.84 53.70
C GLU A 390 6.26 19.83 54.83
N LEU A 391 6.89 18.65 54.77
CA LEU A 391 7.07 17.89 56.02
C LEU A 391 8.19 18.58 56.82
N PRO A 392 7.91 19.03 58.07
CA PRO A 392 8.92 19.66 58.89
C PRO A 392 10.11 18.71 59.05
N GLU A 393 11.31 19.24 58.85
CA GLU A 393 12.57 18.57 59.21
C GLU A 393 12.48 18.20 60.69
N GLU A 394 12.11 16.94 61.00
CA GLU A 394 12.39 16.43 62.33
C GLU A 394 13.91 16.40 62.50
N PRO A 395 14.45 17.03 63.55
CA PRO A 395 15.88 17.07 63.77
C PRO A 395 16.37 15.63 63.90
N PHE A 396 17.21 15.24 62.94
CA PHE A 396 17.97 14.00 62.98
C PHE A 396 18.71 13.93 64.33
N SER A 397 18.23 13.04 65.19
CA SER A 397 18.90 12.64 66.42
C SER A 397 20.18 11.90 66.03
N GLU A 398 21.29 12.63 66.05
CA GLU A 398 22.66 12.12 65.97
C GLU A 398 23.00 11.37 67.26
N ALA A 399 22.45 10.17 67.40
CA ALA A 399 22.84 9.23 68.44
C ALA A 399 22.65 7.81 67.92
N ASP A 400 23.74 7.05 68.08
CA ASP A 400 23.83 5.59 68.08
C ASP A 400 24.13 4.85 66.76
N ASP A 401 25.25 4.13 66.86
CA ASP A 401 25.60 2.87 66.19
C ASP A 401 26.59 2.89 65.02
N GLU A 402 27.74 3.43 65.38
CA GLU A 402 29.05 2.76 65.35
C GLU A 402 29.03 1.23 65.59
N ASP A 403 28.56 0.39 64.66
CA ASP A 403 29.09 -0.98 64.50
C ASP A 403 28.56 -1.64 63.22
N GLN A 404 29.43 -1.86 62.21
CA GLN A 404 29.56 -3.15 61.51
C GLN A 404 30.48 -3.06 60.27
N ARG A 405 31.73 -3.42 60.52
CA ARG A 405 32.48 -4.50 59.85
C ARG A 405 32.43 -4.58 58.33
N GLN A 406 33.47 -3.99 57.79
CA GLN A 406 34.20 -4.37 56.57
C GLN A 406 34.58 -5.87 56.55
N PRO A 407 34.30 -6.63 55.47
CA PRO A 407 34.99 -7.87 55.19
C PRO A 407 35.92 -7.73 53.97
N ASP A 408 37.19 -7.95 54.29
CA ASP A 408 38.34 -8.44 53.56
C ASP A 408 38.22 -8.83 52.06
N SER A 409 39.16 -8.23 51.34
CA SER A 409 39.93 -8.70 50.18
C SER A 409 39.72 -10.16 49.72
N CYS A 410 39.22 -10.32 48.50
CA CYS A 410 39.43 -11.53 47.70
C CYS A 410 40.59 -11.31 46.72
N THR A 411 41.76 -11.84 47.09
CA THR A 411 42.91 -12.05 46.21
C THR A 411 42.67 -13.27 45.31
N PRO A 412 42.85 -13.20 43.98
CA PRO A 412 42.83 -14.38 43.13
C PRO A 412 44.21 -15.09 43.13
N PRO A 413 44.27 -16.43 43.20
CA PRO A 413 45.52 -17.15 43.01
C PRO A 413 45.86 -17.25 41.53
N GLY A 414 47.09 -16.85 41.19
CA GLY A 414 47.73 -17.24 39.94
C GLY A 414 48.37 -18.62 40.03
N ILE A 415 48.90 -19.04 38.88
CA ILE A 415 49.83 -20.15 38.60
C ILE A 415 49.19 -21.38 37.96
N GLY A 416 49.61 -21.61 36.72
CA GLY A 416 49.38 -22.83 35.95
C GLY A 416 49.98 -22.76 34.55
N ALA A 417 51.31 -22.55 34.45
CA ALA A 417 52.08 -22.70 33.21
C ALA A 417 52.85 -24.02 33.24
N ALA A 418 52.57 -24.92 32.30
CA ALA A 418 53.39 -26.04 31.79
C ALA A 418 52.52 -26.82 30.79
N GLY A 419 52.94 -27.21 29.59
CA GLY A 419 54.23 -27.12 28.93
C GLY A 419 54.13 -27.67 27.49
N SER A 420 55.27 -27.54 26.79
CA SER A 420 55.75 -28.25 25.58
C SER A 420 54.84 -28.38 24.36
#